data_AF-A0A150FZ46-F1
#
_entry.id   AF-A0A150FZ46-F1
#
_cell.length_a   1.000
_cell.length_b   1.000
_cell.length_c   1.000
_cell.angle_alpha   90.00
_cell.angle_beta   90.00
_cell.angle_gamma   90.00
#
_symmetry.space_group_name_H-M   'P 1'
#
loop_
_entity.id
_entity.type
_entity.pdbx_description
1 polymer ?
#
loop_
_entity_poly.entity_id
_entity_poly.type
_entity_poly.pdbx_seq_one_letter_code
_entity_poly.pdbx_strand_id
1 'polypeptide(L)'
;MSRSRPNILITGTPGTGKTTTSELVAQELGFRHINVGEWVREKGLHSGWNEEFDCFNLDEDKVCDALEDVMGEGGNVVDHHGCDFFPESA
;
A
#
# COMPACT_ATOMS: atom_id res chain seq x y z
N MET A 1 -18.24 -3.37 8.96
CA MET A 1 -19.11 -2.45 8.18
C MET A 1 -19.10 -2.94 6.72
N SER A 2 -20.20 -2.90 5.96
CA SER A 2 -20.10 -3.22 4.53
C SER A 2 -19.65 -1.99 3.76
N ARG A 3 -18.40 -1.96 3.31
CA ARG A 3 -17.88 -0.90 2.43
C ARG A 3 -18.67 -0.85 1.12
N SER A 4 -18.94 0.36 0.63
CA SER A 4 -19.67 0.58 -0.63
C SER A 4 -18.76 0.56 -1.87
N ARG A 5 -17.46 0.81 -1.70
CA ARG A 5 -16.46 0.81 -2.77
C ARG A 5 -15.39 -0.27 -2.50
N PRO A 6 -14.84 -0.90 -3.54
CA PRO A 6 -13.75 -1.86 -3.38
C PRO A 6 -12.42 -1.19 -2.97
N ASN A 7 -11.55 -1.98 -2.35
CA ASN A 7 -10.12 -1.70 -2.30
C ASN A 7 -9.42 -2.56 -3.34
N ILE A 8 -8.41 -2.03 -4.00
CA ILE A 8 -7.64 -2.70 -5.06
C ILE A 8 -6.18 -2.72 -4.63
N LEU A 9 -5.56 -3.90 -4.67
CA LEU A 9 -4.12 -4.05 -4.49
C LEU A 9 -3.47 -4.29 -5.85
N ILE A 10 -2.47 -3.48 -6.20
CA ILE A 10 -1.63 -3.65 -7.39
C ILE A 10 -0.24 -4.08 -6.92
N THR A 11 0.10 -5.33 -7.21
CA THR A 11 1.38 -5.94 -6.82
C THR A 11 2.20 -6.41 -8.02
N GLY A 12 3.43 -6.83 -7.77
CA GLY A 12 4.40 -7.25 -8.79
C GLY A 12 5.81 -6.73 -8.51
N THR A 13 6.78 -7.28 -9.24
CA THR A 13 8.19 -6.94 -9.05
C THR A 13 8.48 -5.44 -9.24
N PRO A 14 9.51 -4.89 -8.59
CA PRO A 14 9.94 -3.51 -8.81
C PRO A 14 10.19 -3.23 -10.31
N GLY A 15 9.80 -2.04 -10.78
CA GLY A 15 10.00 -1.62 -12.18
C GLY A 15 8.94 -2.04 -13.20
N THR A 16 7.91 -2.81 -12.83
CA THR A 16 6.85 -3.27 -13.76
C THR A 16 5.75 -2.26 -14.07
N GLY A 17 5.81 -1.05 -13.48
CA GLY A 17 4.82 0.02 -13.73
C GLY A 17 3.65 0.09 -12.74
N LYS A 18 3.71 -0.61 -11.60
CA LYS A 18 2.65 -0.60 -10.56
C LYS A 18 2.15 0.79 -10.19
N THR A 19 3.07 1.71 -9.87
CA THR A 19 2.73 3.06 -9.41
C THR A 19 2.00 3.83 -10.52
N THR A 20 2.52 3.80 -11.74
CA THR A 20 1.85 4.39 -12.90
C THR A 20 0.46 3.81 -13.15
N THR A 21 0.31 2.48 -13.06
CA THR A 21 -1.02 1.85 -13.20
C THR A 21 -1.96 2.25 -12.07
N SER A 22 -1.45 2.34 -10.83
CA SER A 22 -2.24 2.66 -9.65
C SER A 22 -2.75 4.10 -9.66
N GLU A 23 -1.91 5.05 -10.07
CA GLU A 23 -2.28 6.45 -10.28
C GLU A 23 -3.40 6.59 -11.32
N LEU A 24 -3.27 5.89 -12.46
CA LEU A 24 -4.28 5.91 -13.53
C LEU A 24 -5.62 5.31 -13.07
N VAL A 25 -5.57 4.15 -12.39
CA VAL A 25 -6.78 3.50 -11.85
C VAL A 25 -7.44 4.39 -10.80
N ALA A 26 -6.65 4.99 -9.90
CA ALA A 26 -7.15 5.88 -8.88
C ALA A 26 -7.82 7.12 -9.48
N GLN A 27 -7.19 7.73 -10.49
CA GLN A 27 -7.73 8.86 -11.20
C GLN A 27 -9.06 8.53 -11.90
N GLU A 28 -9.11 7.43 -12.66
CA GLU A 28 -10.29 7.04 -13.44
C GLU A 28 -11.48 6.65 -12.54
N LEU A 29 -11.21 5.96 -11.43
CA LEU A 29 -12.26 5.52 -10.51
C LEU A 29 -12.61 6.59 -9.46
N GLY A 30 -11.85 7.67 -9.34
CA GLY A 30 -11.95 8.62 -8.23
C GLY A 30 -11.67 7.96 -6.87
N PHE A 31 -10.65 7.11 -6.83
CA PHE A 31 -10.18 6.39 -5.64
C PHE A 31 -8.95 7.10 -5.06
N ARG A 32 -8.63 6.79 -3.80
CA ARG A 32 -7.39 7.23 -3.17
C ARG A 32 -6.25 6.29 -3.56
N HIS A 33 -5.17 6.82 -4.11
CA HIS A 33 -3.94 6.05 -4.31
C HIS A 33 -3.08 6.07 -3.04
N ILE A 34 -2.55 4.90 -2.69
CA ILE A 34 -1.65 4.69 -1.55
C ILE A 34 -0.44 3.90 -2.03
N ASN A 35 0.72 4.55 -2.09
CA ASN A 35 2.01 3.88 -2.28
C ASN A 35 2.56 3.49 -0.90
N VAL A 36 2.67 2.18 -0.65
CA VAL A 36 3.12 1.67 0.66
C VAL A 36 4.57 2.07 0.95
N GLY A 37 5.43 2.11 -0.06
CA GLY A 37 6.84 2.50 0.11
C GLY A 37 7.00 3.95 0.55
N GLU A 38 6.17 4.85 0.01
CA GLU A 38 6.14 6.26 0.44
C GLU A 38 5.62 6.38 1.87
N TRP A 39 4.52 5.69 2.20
CA TRP A 39 3.98 5.68 3.56
C TRP A 39 4.98 5.18 4.60
N VAL A 40 5.73 4.12 4.30
CA VAL A 40 6.77 3.59 5.18
C VAL A 40 7.79 4.67 5.52
N ARG A 41 8.23 5.45 4.52
CA ARG A 41 9.17 6.55 4.71
C ARG A 41 8.54 7.73 5.46
N GLU A 42 7.36 8.19 5.04
CA GLU A 42 6.73 9.40 5.57
C GLU A 42 6.20 9.24 6.99
N LYS A 43 5.65 8.05 7.31
CA LYS A 43 5.04 7.76 8.61
C LYS A 43 5.97 6.97 9.53
N GLY A 44 7.20 6.66 9.11
CA GLY A 44 8.16 5.89 9.90
C GLY A 44 7.72 4.45 10.19
N LEU A 45 7.06 3.80 9.23
CA LEU A 45 6.52 2.42 9.36
C LEU A 45 7.61 1.38 9.04
N HIS A 46 8.78 1.54 9.65
CA HIS A 46 9.95 0.69 9.42
C HIS A 46 10.62 0.32 10.74
N SER A 47 11.38 -0.77 10.73
CA SER A 47 12.17 -1.25 11.86
C SER A 47 13.66 -0.85 11.77
N GLY A 48 14.04 -0.15 10.71
CA GLY A 48 15.38 0.39 10.52
C GLY A 48 15.73 0.60 9.05
N TRP A 49 16.96 1.06 8.81
CA TRP A 49 17.52 1.17 7.47
C TRP A 49 18.37 -0.05 7.14
N ASN A 50 18.28 -0.53 5.90
CA ASN A 50 19.12 -1.58 5.34
C ASN A 50 20.18 -0.95 4.44
N GLU A 51 21.43 -0.91 4.92
CA GLU A 51 22.54 -0.31 4.17
C GLU A 51 22.94 -1.11 2.92
N GLU A 52 22.71 -2.43 2.90
CA GLU A 52 23.07 -3.30 1.76
C GLU A 52 22.17 -3.03 0.55
N PHE A 53 20.88 -2.85 0.80
CA PHE A 53 19.86 -2.66 -0.25
C PHE A 53 19.39 -1.21 -0.40
N ASP A 54 19.99 -0.27 0.35
CA ASP A 54 19.67 1.16 0.34
C ASP A 54 18.15 1.43 0.51
N CYS A 55 17.53 0.72 1.46
CA CYS A 55 16.09 0.75 1.66
C CYS A 55 15.68 0.63 3.13
N PHE A 56 14.43 0.97 3.45
CA PHE A 56 13.88 0.71 4.79
C PHE A 56 13.47 -0.74 4.95
N ASN A 57 13.80 -1.33 6.10
CA ASN A 57 13.22 -2.60 6.54
C ASN A 57 11.77 -2.32 6.95
N LEU A 58 10.83 -2.75 6.10
CA LEU A 58 9.40 -2.55 6.31
C LEU A 58 8.96 -3.22 7.62
N ASP A 59 8.11 -2.53 8.37
CA ASP A 59 7.46 -3.06 9.58
C ASP A 59 6.01 -3.38 9.22
N GLU A 60 5.73 -4.67 8.95
CA GLU A 60 4.46 -5.14 8.37
C GLU A 60 3.27 -4.82 9.27
N ASP A 61 3.43 -5.03 10.59
CA ASP A 61 2.39 -4.74 11.58
C ASP A 61 2.02 -3.24 11.56
N LYS A 62 3.02 -2.35 11.58
CA LYS A 62 2.77 -0.90 11.50
C LYS A 62 2.11 -0.47 10.20
N VAL A 63 2.45 -1.13 9.09
CA VAL A 63 1.81 -0.86 7.79
C VAL A 63 0.35 -1.28 7.81
N CYS A 64 0.05 -2.45 8.34
CA CYS A 64 -1.32 -2.95 8.50
C CYS A 64 -2.14 -2.03 9.43
N ASP A 65 -1.62 -1.68 10.59
CA ASP A 65 -2.28 -0.76 11.54
C ASP A 65 -2.56 0.60 10.89
N ALA A 66 -1.60 1.15 10.13
CA ALA A 66 -1.77 2.43 9.45
C ALA A 66 -2.80 2.39 8.31
N LEU A 67 -3.06 1.22 7.74
CA LEU A 67 -4.01 1.00 6.65
C LEU A 67 -5.42 0.67 7.16
N GLU A 68 -5.58 0.16 8.39
CA GLU A 68 -6.84 -0.38 8.91
C GLU A 68 -8.03 0.56 8.71
N ASP A 69 -7.98 1.76 9.30
CA ASP A 69 -9.05 2.75 9.20
C ASP A 69 -9.33 3.15 7.74
N VAL A 70 -8.26 3.32 6.95
CA VAL A 70 -8.36 3.77 5.55
C VAL A 70 -8.99 2.70 4.66
N MET A 71 -8.67 1.42 4.91
CA MET A 71 -9.26 0.31 4.18
C MET A 71 -10.74 0.11 4.54
N GLY A 72 -11.14 0.42 5.78
CA GLY A 72 -12.53 0.36 6.22
C GLY A 72 -13.46 1.31 5.46
N GLU A 73 -12.96 2.45 4.98
CA GLU A 73 -13.72 3.41 4.16
C GLU A 73 -14.04 2.87 2.75
N GLY A 74 -13.17 2.03 2.20
CA GLY A 74 -13.25 1.56 0.81
C GLY A 74 -12.84 2.64 -0.22
N GLY A 75 -12.65 2.23 -1.48
CA GLY A 75 -12.31 3.16 -2.57
C GLY A 75 -10.82 3.53 -2.60
N ASN A 76 -9.96 2.59 -2.25
CA ASN A 76 -8.51 2.76 -2.27
C ASN A 76 -7.85 1.91 -3.36
N VAL A 77 -6.77 2.41 -3.93
CA VAL A 77 -5.81 1.68 -4.75
C VAL A 77 -4.49 1.68 -4.00
N VAL A 78 -4.09 0.51 -3.51
CA VAL A 78 -2.84 0.30 -2.78
C VAL A 78 -1.83 -0.32 -3.74
N ASP A 79 -0.60 0.18 -3.76
CA ASP A 79 0.50 -0.47 -4.45
C ASP A 79 1.65 -0.85 -3.52
N HIS A 80 2.16 -2.06 -3.76
CA HIS A 80 3.34 -2.59 -3.09
C HIS A 80 3.96 -3.70 -3.95
N HIS A 81 5.18 -4.13 -3.66
CA HIS A 81 5.82 -5.21 -4.44
C HIS A 81 5.60 -6.61 -3.85
N GLY A 82 5.34 -6.71 -2.55
CA GLY A 82 4.85 -7.91 -1.87
C GLY A 82 3.37 -7.82 -1.54
N CYS A 83 2.75 -8.93 -1.15
CA CYS A 83 1.33 -8.94 -0.73
C CYS A 83 1.00 -9.88 0.44
N ASP A 84 1.96 -10.69 0.89
CA ASP A 84 1.67 -11.85 1.74
C ASP A 84 1.27 -11.49 3.18
N PHE A 85 1.59 -10.26 3.61
CA PHE A 85 1.27 -9.74 4.94
C PHE A 85 -0.04 -8.95 4.99
N PHE A 86 -0.65 -8.62 3.85
CA PHE A 86 -1.94 -7.93 3.88
C PHE A 86 -3.06 -8.89 4.32
N PRO A 87 -3.99 -8.44 5.19
CA PRO A 87 -5.13 -9.26 5.58
C PRO A 87 -6.01 -9.62 4.37
N GLU A 88 -6.42 -10.89 4.27
CA GLU A 88 -7.34 -11.34 3.21
C GLU A 88 -8.75 -10.75 3.37
N SER A 89 -9.12 -10.37 4.58
CA SER A 89 -10.39 -9.70 4.89
C SER A 89 -10.14 -8.35 5.55
N ALA A 90 -10.41 -7.27 4.81
CA ALA A 90 -10.53 -5.90 5.29
C ALA A 90 -11.99 -5.44 5.24
#